data_AF-A0A150RWR1-F1
#
_entry.id   AF-A0A150RWR1-F1
#
_cell.length_a   1.000
_cell.length_b   1.000
_cell.length_c   1.000
_cell.angle_alpha   90.00
_cell.angle_beta   90.00
_cell.angle_gamma   90.00
#
_symmetry.space_group_name_H-M   'P 1'
#
loop_
_entity.id
_entity.type
_entity.pdbx_description
1 polymer ?
#
loop_
_entity_poly.entity_id
_entity_poly.type
_entity_poly.pdbx_seq_one_letter_code
_entity_poly.pdbx_strand_id
1 'polypeptide(L)'
;MPGQLLGRYELLIAIAQGGMGTVWAARERGGAAGGDRIVAVKTMLPALSSDPRCKRMFLTESRIASRIKHPNVCAILDQGEQNGVLYFVMEWIDGDALVALLGGSTRKQGRPLPLPVAVRIAIESARGLHAAHELRDDSGALVGLVHRDVSPHNILITRDGSVKIADFGVAKAMAQVDNPTTNTGHMKGKILFMAPEQVYSEQLDRRSDIFALGIVLYQLTTGTHPFAASHDLATMARIARPEPVDPPSSLVPDYPPALEAAVVRALAKDPAERFATMAELAEALEAVDAALGGRREEVTGYIRDALASRSARR
;
A
#
# COMPACT_ATOMS: atom_id res chain seq x y z
N MET A 1 2.14 26.70 -0.51
CA MET A 1 0.95 25.88 -0.18
C MET A 1 -0.26 26.59 -0.83
N PRO A 2 -1.55 26.19 -0.69
CA PRO A 2 -2.59 26.38 -1.73
C PRO A 2 -2.46 27.62 -2.62
N GLY A 3 -2.41 27.43 -3.94
CA GLY A 3 -2.09 28.46 -4.93
C GLY A 3 -0.60 28.62 -5.25
N GLN A 4 0.31 28.02 -4.46
CA GLN A 4 1.74 27.98 -4.78
C GLN A 4 2.00 27.12 -6.03
N LEU A 5 2.84 27.64 -6.92
CA LEU A 5 3.36 26.94 -8.08
C LEU A 5 4.70 26.25 -7.75
N LEU A 6 4.81 24.96 -8.07
CA LEU A 6 6.03 24.16 -8.06
C LEU A 6 6.27 23.61 -9.48
N GLY A 7 7.28 24.12 -10.18
CA GLY A 7 7.46 23.96 -11.63
C GLY A 7 6.23 24.49 -12.38
N ARG A 8 5.49 23.58 -13.01
CA ARG A 8 4.21 23.84 -13.68
C ARG A 8 2.99 23.37 -12.86
N TYR A 9 3.20 22.96 -11.62
CA TYR A 9 2.18 22.33 -10.77
C TYR A 9 1.67 23.30 -9.72
N GLU A 10 0.43 23.76 -9.88
CA GLU A 10 -0.25 24.61 -8.92
C GLU A 10 -0.90 23.74 -7.84
N LEU A 11 -0.43 23.86 -6.60
CA LEU A 11 -0.98 23.12 -5.47
C LEU A 11 -2.39 23.63 -5.15
N LEU A 12 -3.39 22.75 -5.18
CA LEU A 12 -4.78 23.13 -4.93
C LEU A 12 -5.17 22.88 -3.46
N ILE A 13 -5.13 21.62 -3.03
CA ILE A 13 -5.56 21.19 -1.70
C ILE A 13 -4.68 20.05 -1.20
N ALA A 14 -4.34 20.05 0.09
CA ALA A 14 -3.68 18.92 0.73
C ALA A 14 -4.67 17.77 0.88
N ILE A 15 -4.34 16.60 0.34
CA ILE A 15 -5.20 15.40 0.41
C ILE A 15 -4.77 14.45 1.52
N ALA A 16 -3.48 14.47 1.88
CA ALA A 16 -2.93 13.65 2.95
C ALA A 16 -1.65 14.29 3.50
N GLN A 17 -1.34 14.03 4.76
CA GLN A 17 -0.05 14.36 5.36
C GLN A 17 0.51 13.14 6.06
N GLY A 18 1.71 12.72 5.65
CA GLY A 18 2.46 11.62 6.23
C GLY A 18 3.67 12.11 7.01
N GLY A 19 4.47 11.15 7.51
CA GLY A 19 5.66 11.46 8.32
C GLY A 19 6.79 12.15 7.55
N MET A 20 6.82 12.07 6.22
CA MET A 20 7.89 12.65 5.39
C MET A 20 7.45 13.75 4.44
N GLY A 21 6.14 13.93 4.27
CA GLY A 21 5.64 14.87 3.28
C GLY A 21 4.14 15.06 3.34
N THR A 22 3.70 16.07 2.61
CA THR A 22 2.29 16.35 2.35
C THR A 22 1.99 16.01 0.90
N VAL A 23 0.91 15.27 0.66
CA VAL A 23 0.40 15.01 -0.69
C VAL A 23 -0.69 16.02 -0.99
N TRP A 24 -0.60 16.63 -2.17
CA TRP A 24 -1.49 17.66 -2.65
C TRP A 24 -2.18 17.18 -3.92
N ALA A 25 -3.47 17.47 -4.08
CA ALA A 25 -4.04 17.57 -5.41
C ALA A 25 -3.48 18.86 -6.04
N ALA A 26 -2.97 18.76 -7.26
CA ALA A 26 -2.38 19.88 -7.97
C ALA A 26 -2.86 19.91 -9.42
N ARG A 27 -2.82 21.11 -10.00
CA ARG A 27 -3.12 21.33 -11.41
C ARG A 27 -1.81 21.47 -12.18
N GLU A 28 -1.60 20.62 -13.17
CA GLU A 28 -0.53 20.78 -14.15
C GLU A 28 -0.94 21.81 -15.20
N ARG A 29 -0.26 22.95 -15.24
CA ARG A 29 -0.50 24.02 -16.21
C ARG A 29 0.27 23.77 -17.50
N GLY A 30 -0.38 24.02 -18.65
CA GLY A 30 0.28 23.97 -19.96
C GLY A 30 0.67 22.56 -20.44
N GLY A 31 -0.11 21.54 -20.05
CA GLY A 31 0.13 20.16 -20.46
C GLY A 31 0.06 19.96 -21.99
N ALA A 32 0.70 18.88 -22.47
CA ALA A 32 0.87 18.57 -23.90
C ALA A 32 -0.44 18.48 -24.72
N ALA A 33 -1.60 18.33 -24.06
CA ALA A 33 -2.92 18.26 -24.69
C ALA A 33 -3.69 19.61 -24.65
N GLY A 34 -3.06 20.71 -24.25
CA GLY A 34 -3.68 22.04 -24.23
C GLY A 34 -4.71 22.27 -23.11
N GLY A 35 -4.87 21.32 -22.19
CA GLY A 35 -5.75 21.40 -21.03
C GLY A 35 -5.02 21.17 -19.71
N ASP A 36 -5.57 21.76 -18.63
CA ASP A 36 -5.10 21.57 -17.27
C ASP A 36 -5.41 20.13 -16.80
N ARG A 37 -4.38 19.38 -16.39
CA ARG A 37 -4.52 18.00 -15.85
C ARG A 37 -4.40 18.02 -14.33
N ILE A 38 -5.21 17.23 -13.62
CA ILE A 38 -5.03 17.01 -12.18
C ILE A 38 -3.96 15.93 -11.96
N VAL A 39 -3.05 16.20 -11.04
CA VAL A 39 -1.97 15.31 -10.59
C VAL A 39 -1.90 15.31 -9.07
N ALA A 40 -1.22 14.31 -8.49
CA ALA A 40 -0.87 14.32 -7.08
C ALA A 40 0.58 14.77 -6.90
N VAL A 41 0.85 15.73 -6.01
CA VAL A 41 2.21 16.22 -5.73
C VAL A 41 2.55 15.92 -4.28
N LYS A 42 3.59 15.12 -4.03
CA LYS A 42 4.12 14.90 -2.69
C LYS A 42 5.26 15.90 -2.48
N THR A 43 5.16 16.72 -1.43
CA THR A 43 6.18 17.69 -1.03
C THR A 43 6.82 17.28 0.28
N MET A 44 8.13 17.44 0.43
CA MET A 44 8.81 17.23 1.71
C MET A 44 8.31 18.21 2.79
N LEU A 45 8.17 17.73 4.03
CA LEU A 45 7.84 18.61 5.16
C LEU A 45 8.98 19.60 5.43
N PRO A 46 8.70 20.90 5.66
CA PRO A 46 9.72 21.90 5.94
C PRO A 46 10.64 21.51 7.11
N ALA A 47 10.08 20.91 8.16
CA ALA A 47 10.79 20.44 9.35
C ALA A 47 11.86 19.36 9.06
N LEU A 48 11.75 18.66 7.93
CA LEU A 48 12.68 17.61 7.51
C LEU A 48 13.66 18.08 6.44
N SER A 49 13.46 19.28 5.90
CA SER A 49 14.25 19.81 4.78
C SER A 49 15.70 20.14 5.17
N SER A 50 15.99 20.32 6.46
CA SER A 50 17.34 20.55 6.97
C SER A 50 18.13 19.26 7.21
N ASP A 51 17.48 18.10 7.34
CA ASP A 51 18.17 16.80 7.54
C ASP A 51 18.59 16.20 6.19
N PRO A 52 19.90 16.09 5.89
CA PRO A 52 20.37 15.51 4.64
C PRO A 52 19.93 14.05 4.43
N ARG A 53 19.66 13.31 5.52
CA ARG A 53 19.19 11.92 5.46
C ARG A 53 17.75 11.88 4.95
N CYS A 54 16.87 12.71 5.48
CA CYS A 54 15.48 12.81 5.03
C CYS A 54 15.42 13.23 3.55
N LYS A 55 16.23 14.22 3.14
CA LYS A 55 16.38 14.63 1.74
C LYS A 55 16.77 13.47 0.83
N ARG A 56 17.84 12.74 1.20
CA ARG A 56 18.32 11.58 0.43
C ARG A 56 17.26 10.49 0.35
N MET A 57 16.54 10.20 1.44
CA MET A 57 15.46 9.21 1.47
C MET A 57 14.33 9.57 0.51
N PHE A 58 13.87 10.82 0.54
CA PHE A 58 12.80 11.31 -0.33
C PHE A 58 13.17 11.26 -1.82
N LEU A 59 14.39 11.69 -2.16
CA LEU A 59 14.90 11.62 -3.54
C LEU A 59 15.14 10.18 -4.00
N THR A 60 15.55 9.30 -3.09
CA THR A 60 15.75 7.88 -3.40
C THR A 60 14.43 7.18 -3.66
N GLU A 61 13.40 7.49 -2.86
CA GLU A 61 12.03 7.02 -3.06
C GLU A 61 11.51 7.38 -4.45
N SER A 62 11.56 8.67 -4.83
CA SER A 62 11.07 9.11 -6.14
C SER A 62 11.87 8.52 -7.31
N ARG A 63 13.20 8.43 -7.17
CA ARG A 63 14.07 7.87 -8.20
C ARG A 63 13.84 6.38 -8.41
N ILE A 64 13.68 5.59 -7.35
CA ILE A 64 13.47 4.15 -7.48
C ILE A 64 12.05 3.87 -7.98
N ALA A 65 11.04 4.50 -7.38
CA ALA A 65 9.65 4.26 -7.74
C ALA A 65 9.30 4.73 -9.17
N SER A 66 9.97 5.76 -9.70
CA SER A 66 9.79 6.19 -11.10
C SER A 66 10.25 5.17 -12.15
N ARG A 67 11.09 4.20 -11.76
CA ARG A 67 11.50 3.11 -12.66
C ARG A 67 10.44 2.01 -12.79
N ILE A 68 9.47 1.97 -11.88
CA ILE A 68 8.44 0.93 -11.86
C ILE A 68 7.36 1.29 -12.87
N LYS A 69 7.24 0.50 -13.93
CA LYS A 69 6.21 0.66 -14.96
C LYS A 69 5.24 -0.50 -14.90
N HIS A 70 4.12 -0.31 -14.23
CA HIS A 70 3.09 -1.34 -14.09
C HIS A 70 1.70 -0.72 -13.90
N PRO A 71 0.63 -1.26 -14.50
CA PRO A 71 -0.72 -0.70 -14.36
C PRO A 71 -1.21 -0.63 -12.90
N ASN A 72 -0.78 -1.58 -12.07
CA ASN A 72 -1.13 -1.64 -10.65
C ASN A 72 -0.15 -0.90 -9.71
N VAL A 73 0.69 -0.01 -10.25
CA VAL A 73 1.57 0.86 -9.45
C VAL A 73 1.29 2.31 -9.82
N CYS A 74 1.20 3.18 -8.81
CA CYS A 74 1.06 4.61 -9.00
C CYS A 74 2.32 5.18 -9.64
N ALA A 75 2.19 5.70 -10.86
CA ALA A 75 3.31 6.20 -11.64
C ALA A 75 3.81 7.54 -11.10
N ILE A 76 5.14 7.67 -10.97
CA ILE A 76 5.81 8.96 -10.79
C ILE A 76 6.06 9.58 -12.16
N LEU A 77 5.56 10.79 -12.35
CA LEU A 77 5.53 11.52 -13.61
C LEU A 77 6.67 12.52 -13.74
N ASP A 78 7.01 13.20 -12.64
CA ASP A 78 8.00 14.28 -12.62
C ASP A 78 8.56 14.47 -11.21
N GLN A 79 9.68 15.17 -11.06
CA GLN A 79 10.25 15.55 -9.77
C GLN A 79 11.04 16.86 -9.88
N GLY A 80 11.16 17.59 -8.78
CA GLY A 80 11.91 18.84 -8.78
C GLY A 80 12.13 19.45 -7.41
N GLU A 81 12.77 20.61 -7.45
CA GLU A 81 12.97 21.48 -6.30
C GLU A 81 12.61 22.90 -6.71
N GLN A 82 11.77 23.57 -5.93
CA GLN A 82 11.52 25.00 -6.11
C GLN A 82 11.36 25.68 -4.76
N ASN A 83 12.04 26.83 -4.61
CA ASN A 83 12.03 27.61 -3.36
C ASN A 83 12.41 26.78 -2.14
N GLY A 84 13.37 25.85 -2.28
CA GLY A 84 13.82 24.94 -1.23
C GLY A 84 12.84 23.81 -0.88
N VAL A 85 11.75 23.65 -1.64
CA VAL A 85 10.78 22.57 -1.46
C VAL A 85 11.05 21.47 -2.48
N LEU A 86 11.50 20.31 -1.98
CA LEU A 86 11.58 19.08 -2.77
C LEU A 86 10.18 18.51 -3.00
N TYR A 87 9.90 18.13 -4.23
CA TYR A 87 8.63 17.53 -4.60
C TYR A 87 8.79 16.46 -5.68
N PHE A 88 7.84 15.53 -5.73
CA PHE A 88 7.63 14.68 -6.88
C PHE A 88 6.15 14.57 -7.21
N VAL A 89 5.89 14.31 -8.47
CA VAL A 89 4.58 14.33 -9.09
C VAL A 89 4.20 12.90 -9.44
N MET A 90 2.99 12.53 -9.08
CA MET A 90 2.40 11.23 -9.32
C MET A 90 1.15 11.41 -10.17
N GLU A 91 0.75 10.35 -10.86
CA GLU A 91 -0.58 10.32 -11.47
C GLU A 91 -1.66 10.58 -10.41
N TRP A 92 -2.71 11.30 -10.82
CA TRP A 92 -3.90 11.41 -9.99
C TRP A 92 -4.71 10.12 -10.09
N ILE A 93 -4.98 9.50 -8.95
CA ILE A 93 -5.86 8.33 -8.85
C ILE A 93 -7.26 8.84 -8.52
N ASP A 94 -8.16 8.81 -9.52
CA ASP A 94 -9.58 9.10 -9.29
C ASP A 94 -10.25 7.92 -8.59
N GLY A 95 -10.27 7.97 -7.26
CA GLY A 95 -10.61 6.86 -6.40
C GLY A 95 -10.47 7.18 -4.92
N ASP A 96 -10.44 6.16 -4.07
CA ASP A 96 -10.12 6.28 -2.64
C ASP A 96 -9.11 5.19 -2.24
N ALA A 97 -8.42 5.39 -1.12
CA ALA A 97 -7.63 4.33 -0.50
C ALA A 97 -8.52 3.19 0.03
N LEU A 98 -8.09 1.94 -0.06
CA LEU A 98 -8.85 0.75 0.37
C LEU A 98 -9.36 0.83 1.81
N VAL A 99 -8.65 1.51 2.71
CA VAL A 99 -9.10 1.78 4.09
C VAL A 99 -10.48 2.46 4.15
N ALA A 100 -10.81 3.23 3.12
CA ALA A 100 -12.09 3.91 2.97
C ALA A 100 -13.26 2.92 2.85
N LEU A 101 -13.03 1.80 2.17
CA LEU A 101 -14.00 0.73 1.98
C LEU A 101 -14.18 -0.10 3.25
N LEU A 102 -13.12 -0.20 4.07
CA LEU A 102 -13.16 -0.89 5.35
C LEU A 102 -13.81 -0.07 6.49
N GLY A 103 -14.34 1.11 6.19
CA GLY A 103 -15.06 1.95 7.16
C GLY A 103 -14.18 2.91 7.97
N GLY A 104 -12.95 3.17 7.53
CA GLY A 104 -11.97 3.97 8.25
C GLY A 104 -11.30 3.19 9.39
N SER A 105 -10.12 3.62 9.81
CA SER A 105 -9.26 3.00 10.83
C SER A 105 -9.87 2.88 12.24
N THR A 106 -11.16 3.14 12.41
CA THR A 106 -11.87 3.27 13.70
C THR A 106 -12.91 2.18 13.97
N ARG A 107 -13.20 1.25 13.04
CA ARG A 107 -14.12 0.14 13.33
C ARG A 107 -13.37 -1.11 13.78
N LYS A 108 -13.70 -1.59 14.98
CA LYS A 108 -13.21 -2.88 15.50
C LYS A 108 -13.78 -4.10 14.77
N GLN A 109 -14.89 -3.95 14.02
CA GLN A 109 -15.52 -4.96 13.17
C GLN A 109 -16.05 -4.29 11.90
N GLY A 110 -15.42 -4.55 10.76
CA GLY A 110 -15.94 -4.21 9.44
C GLY A 110 -16.84 -5.32 8.92
N ARG A 111 -17.75 -5.01 7.99
CA ARG A 111 -18.38 -6.08 7.19
C ARG A 111 -17.34 -6.58 6.19
N PRO A 112 -17.16 -7.90 6.03
CA PRO A 112 -16.30 -8.41 4.97
C PRO A 112 -16.79 -7.93 3.60
N LEU A 113 -15.86 -7.75 2.69
CA LEU A 113 -16.17 -7.52 1.28
C LEU A 113 -16.65 -8.84 0.65
N PRO A 114 -17.43 -8.79 -0.44
CA PRO A 114 -17.67 -9.98 -1.25
C PRO A 114 -16.34 -10.62 -1.66
N LEU A 115 -16.21 -11.94 -1.52
CA LEU A 115 -14.95 -12.65 -1.76
C LEU A 115 -14.35 -12.36 -3.15
N PRO A 116 -15.11 -12.33 -4.26
CA PRO A 116 -14.55 -11.96 -5.57
C PRO A 116 -13.88 -10.58 -5.58
N VAL A 117 -14.47 -9.60 -4.88
CA VAL A 117 -13.93 -8.23 -4.78
C VAL A 117 -12.61 -8.24 -4.00
N ALA A 118 -12.60 -8.89 -2.83
CA ALA A 118 -11.41 -8.97 -1.99
C ALA A 118 -10.24 -9.70 -2.67
N VAL A 119 -10.53 -10.84 -3.31
CA VAL A 119 -9.56 -11.65 -4.05
C VAL A 119 -9.00 -10.86 -5.22
N ARG A 120 -9.85 -10.18 -6.00
CA ARG A 120 -9.39 -9.35 -7.13
C ARG A 120 -8.46 -8.23 -6.69
N ILE A 121 -8.81 -7.54 -5.59
CA ILE A 121 -7.96 -6.48 -5.03
C ILE A 121 -6.59 -7.02 -4.63
N ALA A 122 -6.55 -8.21 -4.02
CA ALA A 122 -5.30 -8.85 -3.61
C ALA A 122 -4.47 -9.30 -4.83
N ILE A 123 -5.08 -9.87 -5.87
CA ILE A 123 -4.40 -10.26 -7.12
C ILE A 123 -3.73 -9.03 -7.76
N GLU A 124 -4.47 -7.95 -7.95
CA GLU A 124 -3.95 -6.74 -8.60
C GLU A 124 -2.86 -6.07 -7.74
N SER A 125 -3.03 -6.10 -6.41
CA SER A 125 -1.99 -5.64 -5.48
C SER A 125 -0.71 -6.49 -5.58
N ALA A 126 -0.84 -7.82 -5.62
CA ALA A 126 0.28 -8.74 -5.75
C ALA A 126 1.03 -8.52 -7.06
N ARG A 127 0.32 -8.32 -8.18
CA ARG A 127 0.96 -8.01 -9.48
C ARG A 127 1.77 -6.72 -9.42
N GLY A 128 1.23 -5.65 -8.81
CA GLY A 128 1.94 -4.39 -8.62
C GLY A 128 3.19 -4.52 -7.73
N LEU A 129 3.07 -5.23 -6.61
CA LEU A 129 4.18 -5.50 -5.70
C LEU A 129 5.25 -6.39 -6.36
N HIS A 130 4.84 -7.39 -7.13
CA HIS A 130 5.77 -8.24 -7.89
C HIS A 130 6.62 -7.42 -8.86
N ALA A 131 5.99 -6.53 -9.63
CA ALA A 131 6.71 -5.66 -10.57
C ALA A 131 7.74 -4.77 -9.86
N ALA A 132 7.46 -4.32 -8.64
CA ALA A 132 8.40 -3.58 -7.82
C ALA A 132 9.55 -4.47 -7.29
N HIS A 133 9.24 -5.70 -6.85
CA HIS A 133 10.23 -6.67 -6.34
C HIS A 133 11.21 -7.15 -7.42
N GLU A 134 10.75 -7.21 -8.67
CA GLU A 134 11.55 -7.60 -9.83
C GLU A 134 12.27 -6.43 -10.51
N LEU A 135 12.24 -5.23 -9.92
CA LEU A 135 12.94 -4.08 -10.45
C LEU A 135 14.44 -4.35 -10.53
N ARG A 136 15.03 -4.10 -11.69
CA ARG A 136 16.46 -4.26 -11.96
C ARG A 136 17.16 -2.93 -12.18
N ASP A 137 18.40 -2.85 -11.74
CA ASP A 137 19.28 -1.72 -12.03
C ASP A 137 19.89 -1.81 -13.43
N ASP A 138 20.75 -0.87 -13.78
CA ASP A 138 21.33 -0.76 -15.13
C ASP A 138 22.36 -1.87 -15.41
N SER A 139 22.82 -2.57 -14.37
CA SER A 139 23.66 -3.76 -14.48
C SER A 139 22.84 -5.05 -14.69
N GLY A 140 21.52 -4.96 -14.58
CA GLY A 140 20.60 -6.11 -14.62
C GLY A 140 20.44 -6.83 -13.28
N ALA A 141 21.09 -6.36 -12.21
CA ALA A 141 20.93 -6.90 -10.86
C ALA A 141 19.58 -6.48 -10.26
N LEU A 142 19.00 -7.33 -9.41
CA LEU A 142 17.81 -6.97 -8.66
C LEU A 142 18.12 -5.83 -7.70
N VAL A 143 17.30 -4.78 -7.73
CA VAL A 143 17.40 -3.66 -6.77
C VAL A 143 17.09 -4.10 -5.34
N GLY A 144 16.35 -5.20 -5.18
CA GLY A 144 15.93 -5.70 -3.86
C GLY A 144 14.92 -4.77 -3.18
N LEU A 145 14.10 -4.08 -3.98
CA LEU A 145 13.07 -3.18 -3.47
C LEU A 145 11.99 -3.96 -2.72
N VAL A 146 11.73 -3.58 -1.48
CA VAL A 146 10.63 -4.08 -0.63
C VAL A 146 9.80 -2.86 -0.24
N HIS A 147 8.47 -2.97 -0.30
CA HIS A 147 7.56 -1.87 -0.02
C HIS A 147 7.56 -1.50 1.47
N ARG A 148 7.56 -2.48 2.38
CA ARG A 148 7.61 -2.30 3.85
C ARG A 148 6.46 -1.50 4.47
N ASP A 149 5.39 -1.26 3.71
CA ASP A 149 4.21 -0.51 4.16
C ASP A 149 2.93 -0.90 3.41
N VAL A 150 2.84 -2.17 3.03
CA VAL A 150 1.64 -2.70 2.38
C VAL A 150 0.51 -2.67 3.41
N SER A 151 -0.50 -1.84 3.14
CA SER A 151 -1.64 -1.64 4.02
C SER A 151 -2.82 -1.07 3.23
N PRO A 152 -4.04 -1.08 3.77
CA PRO A 152 -5.21 -0.48 3.11
C PRO A 152 -5.07 1.03 2.86
N HIS A 153 -4.11 1.71 3.50
CA HIS A 153 -3.82 3.13 3.23
C HIS A 153 -3.05 3.35 1.92
N ASN A 154 -2.24 2.37 1.51
CA ASN A 154 -1.33 2.46 0.37
C ASN A 154 -1.82 1.64 -0.84
N ILE A 155 -2.96 0.98 -0.71
CA ILE A 155 -3.67 0.33 -1.82
C ILE A 155 -4.81 1.27 -2.22
N LEU A 156 -4.71 1.87 -3.40
CA LEU A 156 -5.72 2.78 -3.94
C LEU A 156 -6.61 2.05 -4.94
N ILE A 157 -7.89 2.41 -4.95
CA ILE A 157 -8.89 1.83 -5.82
C ILE A 157 -9.52 2.93 -6.65
N THR A 158 -9.38 2.84 -7.97
CA THR A 158 -9.98 3.78 -8.92
C THR A 158 -11.48 3.56 -9.06
N ARG A 159 -12.21 4.57 -9.54
CA ARG A 159 -13.66 4.46 -9.83
C ARG A 159 -14.01 3.40 -10.88
N ASP A 160 -13.07 3.05 -11.76
CA ASP A 160 -13.24 1.99 -12.75
C ASP A 160 -12.97 0.58 -12.18
N GLY A 161 -12.55 0.49 -10.91
CA GLY A 161 -12.33 -0.76 -10.19
C GLY A 161 -10.91 -1.32 -10.29
N SER A 162 -9.97 -0.57 -10.85
CA SER A 162 -8.55 -0.95 -10.90
C SER A 162 -7.83 -0.64 -9.58
N VAL A 163 -6.82 -1.43 -9.24
CA VAL A 163 -5.99 -1.24 -8.04
C VAL A 163 -4.65 -0.62 -8.37
N LYS A 164 -4.18 0.31 -7.52
CA LYS A 164 -2.89 0.99 -7.63
C LYS A 164 -2.15 0.95 -6.29
N ILE A 165 -0.93 0.45 -6.28
CA ILE A 165 -0.02 0.52 -5.12
C ILE A 165 0.68 1.88 -5.10
N ALA A 166 0.66 2.55 -3.95
CA ALA A 166 1.25 3.87 -3.74
C ALA A 166 2.19 3.88 -2.52
N ASP A 167 3.06 4.91 -2.44
CA ASP A 167 3.92 5.19 -1.27
C ASP A 167 4.85 4.03 -0.88
N PHE A 168 5.74 3.64 -1.81
CA PHE A 168 6.78 2.66 -1.51
C PHE A 168 7.65 3.18 -0.37
N GLY A 169 7.71 2.44 0.74
CA GLY A 169 8.41 2.80 1.97
C GLY A 169 9.94 2.76 1.86
N VAL A 170 10.52 3.16 0.72
CA VAL A 170 11.98 3.24 0.46
C VAL A 170 12.68 4.03 1.55
N ALA A 171 12.04 5.10 2.01
CA ALA A 171 12.46 5.84 3.18
C ALA A 171 12.66 4.99 4.45
N LYS A 172 11.71 4.11 4.76
CA LYS A 172 11.80 3.23 5.93
C LYS A 172 12.94 2.23 5.80
N ALA A 173 13.26 1.84 4.57
CA ALA A 173 14.36 0.92 4.29
C ALA A 173 15.71 1.49 4.71
N MET A 174 15.94 2.77 4.42
CA MET A 174 17.18 3.45 4.78
C MET A 174 17.24 3.80 6.27
N ALA A 175 16.10 4.15 6.88
CA ALA A 175 16.05 4.45 8.31
C ALA A 175 16.40 3.24 9.21
N GLN A 176 16.00 2.02 8.83
CA GLN A 176 16.39 0.80 9.56
C GLN A 176 17.89 0.47 9.43
N VAL A 177 18.51 0.80 8.30
CA VAL A 177 19.95 0.60 8.07
C VAL A 177 20.78 1.57 8.90
N ASP A 178 20.33 2.82 9.03
CA ASP A 178 21.08 3.88 9.71
C ASP A 178 20.83 3.93 11.24
N ASN A 179 19.64 3.53 11.74
CA ASN A 179 19.35 3.45 13.18
C ASN A 179 18.09 2.60 13.49
N PRO A 180 18.23 1.36 13.99
CA PRO A 180 17.09 0.47 14.28
C PRO A 180 16.15 1.00 15.39
N THR A 181 16.59 1.93 16.23
CA THR A 181 15.96 2.23 17.54
C THR A 181 15.21 3.56 17.63
N THR A 182 15.32 4.46 16.64
CA THR A 182 14.82 5.85 16.78
C THR A 182 13.74 6.21 15.75
N ASN A 183 12.51 5.72 15.92
CA ASN A 183 11.33 6.31 15.26
C ASN A 183 9.99 5.91 15.91
N THR A 184 9.90 6.08 17.23
CA THR A 184 8.76 5.68 18.08
C THR A 184 7.49 6.54 17.94
N GLY A 185 7.55 7.71 17.27
CA GLY A 185 6.43 8.67 17.23
C GLY A 185 5.40 8.50 16.11
N HIS A 186 5.74 7.85 14.99
CA HIS A 186 4.90 7.80 13.77
C HIS A 186 4.35 6.39 13.44
N MET A 187 4.50 5.43 14.36
CA MET A 187 4.10 4.03 14.16
C MET A 187 2.61 3.73 14.41
N LYS A 188 1.83 4.72 14.87
CA LYS A 188 0.43 4.50 15.24
C LYS A 188 -0.40 4.08 14.02
N GLY A 189 -0.85 2.82 13.99
CA GLY A 189 -1.62 2.21 12.89
C GLY A 189 -0.81 1.38 11.88
N LYS A 190 0.51 1.56 11.79
CA LYS A 190 1.37 0.79 10.86
C LYS A 190 1.82 -0.55 11.43
N ILE A 191 1.86 -0.65 12.75
CA ILE A 191 2.19 -1.88 13.50
C ILE A 191 1.27 -3.05 13.10
N LEU A 192 0.01 -2.74 12.78
CA LEU A 192 -1.00 -3.73 12.41
C LEU A 192 -0.56 -4.59 11.21
N PHE A 193 0.18 -4.03 10.26
CA PHE A 193 0.57 -4.72 9.02
C PHE A 193 2.04 -5.16 8.99
N MET A 194 2.73 -5.15 10.14
CA MET A 194 4.13 -5.60 10.21
C MET A 194 4.24 -7.12 10.11
N ALA A 195 5.26 -7.59 9.40
CA ALA A 195 5.67 -8.98 9.43
C ALA A 195 6.47 -9.31 10.71
N PRO A 196 6.51 -10.58 11.17
CA PRO A 196 7.29 -11.00 12.34
C PRO A 196 8.76 -10.55 12.30
N GLU A 197 9.43 -10.73 11.16
CA GLU A 197 10.81 -10.31 10.95
C GLU A 197 11.01 -8.79 11.08
N GLN A 198 9.97 -7.98 10.83
CA GLN A 198 10.03 -6.53 11.07
C GLN A 198 9.97 -6.20 12.56
N VAL A 199 9.22 -6.98 13.34
CA VAL A 199 9.14 -6.81 14.81
C VAL A 199 10.50 -7.11 15.45
N TYR A 200 11.20 -8.13 14.94
CA TYR A 200 12.53 -8.51 15.42
C TYR A 200 13.68 -7.69 14.83
N SER A 201 13.40 -6.73 13.94
CA SER A 201 14.42 -5.97 13.19
C SER A 201 15.41 -6.87 12.44
N GLU A 202 14.93 -8.00 11.94
CA GLU A 202 15.69 -8.93 11.12
C GLU A 202 15.83 -8.41 9.68
N GLN A 203 16.65 -9.10 8.88
CA GLN A 203 16.82 -8.75 7.48
C GLN A 203 15.53 -9.02 6.71
N LEU A 204 14.96 -7.96 6.13
CA LEU A 204 13.72 -8.02 5.37
C LEU A 204 13.98 -8.36 3.92
N ASP A 205 13.10 -9.18 3.36
CA ASP A 205 13.00 -9.38 1.91
C ASP A 205 11.53 -9.22 1.45
N ARG A 206 11.29 -9.53 0.17
CA ARG A 206 9.96 -9.44 -0.47
C ARG A 206 8.84 -10.17 0.28
N ARG A 207 9.17 -11.20 1.07
CA ARG A 207 8.21 -12.04 1.81
C ARG A 207 7.59 -11.31 3.00
N SER A 208 8.19 -10.21 3.46
CA SER A 208 7.55 -9.31 4.42
C SER A 208 6.33 -8.61 3.82
N ASP A 209 6.40 -8.20 2.54
CA ASP A 209 5.24 -7.62 1.84
C ASP A 209 4.15 -8.67 1.60
N ILE A 210 4.53 -9.94 1.40
CA ILE A 210 3.57 -11.07 1.23
C ILE A 210 2.75 -11.24 2.51
N PHE A 211 3.40 -11.22 3.68
CA PHE A 211 2.71 -11.28 4.97
C PHE A 211 1.77 -10.10 5.15
N ALA A 212 2.22 -8.88 4.85
CA ALA A 212 1.41 -7.68 4.97
C ALA A 212 0.19 -7.70 4.01
N LEU A 213 0.34 -8.18 2.77
CA LEU A 213 -0.79 -8.39 1.86
C LEU A 213 -1.73 -9.51 2.34
N GLY A 214 -1.18 -10.56 2.96
CA GLY A 214 -1.96 -11.61 3.63
C GLY A 214 -2.85 -11.06 4.74
N ILE A 215 -2.35 -10.10 5.55
CA ILE A 215 -3.15 -9.41 6.57
C ILE A 215 -4.27 -8.62 5.91
N VAL A 216 -3.98 -7.88 4.83
CA VAL A 216 -4.98 -7.13 4.09
C VAL A 216 -6.07 -8.07 3.60
N LEU A 217 -5.72 -9.16 2.90
CA LEU A 217 -6.68 -10.12 2.36
C LEU A 217 -7.53 -10.79 3.46
N TYR A 218 -6.91 -11.17 4.58
CA TYR A 218 -7.63 -11.67 5.75
C TYR A 218 -8.67 -10.66 6.22
N GLN A 219 -8.28 -9.39 6.37
CA GLN A 219 -9.17 -8.34 6.82
C GLN A 219 -10.29 -8.05 5.82
N LEU A 220 -9.99 -8.06 4.52
CA LEU A 220 -11.00 -7.85 3.47
C LEU A 220 -12.08 -8.95 3.49
N THR A 221 -11.67 -10.19 3.72
CA THR A 221 -12.55 -11.36 3.58
C THR A 221 -13.26 -11.75 4.88
N THR A 222 -12.72 -11.36 6.04
CA THR A 222 -13.33 -11.64 7.35
C THR A 222 -13.92 -10.41 8.04
N GLY A 223 -13.57 -9.21 7.58
CA GLY A 223 -13.92 -7.95 8.24
C GLY A 223 -13.13 -7.67 9.53
N THR A 224 -12.21 -8.56 9.91
CA THR A 224 -11.45 -8.50 11.18
C THR A 224 -9.96 -8.54 10.92
N HIS A 225 -9.17 -7.81 11.70
CA HIS A 225 -7.72 -7.86 11.60
C HIS A 225 -7.17 -9.07 12.37
N PRO A 226 -6.34 -9.94 11.76
CA PRO A 226 -5.94 -11.23 12.36
C PRO A 226 -5.16 -11.10 13.67
N PHE A 227 -4.37 -10.03 13.81
CA PHE A 227 -3.48 -9.87 14.98
C PHE A 227 -3.83 -8.67 15.89
N ALA A 228 -4.91 -7.94 15.61
CA ALA A 228 -5.19 -6.70 16.33
C ALA A 228 -5.48 -6.98 17.81
N ALA A 229 -4.84 -6.23 18.72
CA ALA A 229 -5.05 -6.32 20.16
C ALA A 229 -5.48 -4.97 20.76
N SER A 230 -5.58 -4.91 22.09
CA SER A 230 -6.00 -3.70 22.82
C SER A 230 -5.02 -2.53 22.69
N HIS A 231 -3.75 -2.80 22.44
CA HIS A 231 -2.70 -1.80 22.23
C HIS A 231 -1.58 -2.33 21.32
N ASP A 232 -0.72 -1.41 20.87
CA ASP A 232 0.34 -1.68 19.88
C ASP A 232 1.30 -2.79 20.32
N LEU A 233 1.83 -2.74 21.55
CA LEU A 233 2.73 -3.79 22.05
C LEU A 233 2.09 -5.19 22.09
N ALA A 234 0.80 -5.30 22.43
CA ALA A 234 0.10 -6.58 22.42
C ALA A 234 -0.15 -7.09 20.99
N THR A 235 -0.36 -6.18 20.04
CA THR A 235 -0.48 -6.50 18.62
C THR A 235 0.86 -7.03 18.09
N MET A 236 1.97 -6.34 18.39
CA MET A 236 3.32 -6.81 18.04
C MET A 236 3.60 -8.18 18.64
N ALA A 237 3.22 -8.41 19.90
CA ALA A 237 3.38 -9.71 20.54
C ALA A 237 2.58 -10.81 19.81
N ARG A 238 1.35 -10.54 19.35
CA ARG A 238 0.56 -11.50 18.55
C ARG A 238 1.15 -11.77 17.16
N ILE A 239 1.72 -10.75 16.53
CA ILE A 239 2.43 -10.90 15.26
C ILE A 239 3.66 -11.79 15.46
N ALA A 240 4.44 -11.54 16.51
CA ALA A 240 5.72 -12.19 16.78
C ALA A 240 5.60 -13.63 17.33
N ARG A 241 4.50 -13.96 17.99
CA ARG A 241 4.27 -15.29 18.55
C ARG A 241 4.28 -16.39 17.48
N PRO A 242 4.74 -17.61 17.82
CA PRO A 242 4.82 -18.73 16.88
C PRO A 242 3.46 -19.36 16.57
N GLU A 243 2.41 -19.06 17.35
CA GLU A 243 1.08 -19.61 17.07
C GLU A 243 0.61 -19.21 15.66
N PRO A 244 0.02 -20.15 14.90
CA PRO A 244 -0.53 -19.85 13.59
C PRO A 244 -1.67 -18.84 13.73
N VAL A 245 -1.96 -18.15 12.63
CA VAL A 245 -3.14 -17.28 12.55
C VAL A 245 -4.41 -18.12 12.68
N ASP A 246 -5.42 -17.59 13.37
CA ASP A 246 -6.76 -18.20 13.38
C ASP A 246 -7.30 -18.31 11.95
N PRO A 247 -7.76 -19.49 11.50
CA PRO A 247 -8.20 -19.68 10.12
C PRO A 247 -9.43 -18.80 9.82
N PRO A 248 -9.53 -18.19 8.62
CA PRO A 248 -10.69 -17.39 8.22
C PRO A 248 -12.05 -18.10 8.39
N SER A 249 -12.10 -19.43 8.18
CA SER A 249 -13.29 -20.27 8.38
C SER A 249 -13.83 -20.27 9.81
N SER A 250 -13.00 -19.91 10.80
CA SER A 250 -13.46 -19.73 12.20
C SER A 250 -14.34 -18.48 12.38
N LEU A 251 -14.24 -17.51 11.47
CA LEU A 251 -14.98 -16.24 11.52
C LEU A 251 -16.08 -16.15 10.45
N VAL A 252 -15.85 -16.76 9.29
CA VAL A 252 -16.75 -16.72 8.14
C VAL A 252 -17.14 -18.15 7.77
N PRO A 253 -18.40 -18.56 8.04
CA PRO A 253 -18.90 -19.85 7.57
C PRO A 253 -18.74 -20.01 6.06
N ASP A 254 -18.50 -21.25 5.62
CA ASP A 254 -18.35 -21.61 4.20
C ASP A 254 -17.20 -20.89 3.47
N TYR A 255 -16.15 -20.48 4.21
CA TYR A 255 -14.96 -19.88 3.60
C TYR A 255 -14.28 -20.88 2.64
N PRO A 256 -13.96 -20.49 1.39
CA PRO A 256 -13.39 -21.42 0.41
C PRO A 256 -12.05 -22.01 0.88
N PRO A 257 -11.88 -23.35 0.91
CA PRO A 257 -10.66 -23.97 1.43
C PRO A 257 -9.38 -23.53 0.71
N ALA A 258 -9.44 -23.33 -0.62
CA ALA A 258 -8.29 -22.87 -1.39
C ALA A 258 -7.89 -21.41 -1.04
N LEU A 259 -8.87 -20.55 -0.73
CA LEU A 259 -8.61 -19.19 -0.29
C LEU A 259 -8.01 -19.18 1.12
N GLU A 260 -8.51 -20.04 2.02
CA GLU A 260 -7.97 -20.19 3.36
C GLU A 260 -6.51 -20.64 3.32
N ALA A 261 -6.20 -21.65 2.51
CA ALA A 261 -4.84 -22.13 2.32
C ALA A 261 -3.89 -21.01 1.83
N ALA A 262 -4.34 -20.19 0.88
CA ALA A 262 -3.55 -19.05 0.39
C ALA A 262 -3.33 -17.98 1.49
N VAL A 263 -4.37 -17.63 2.25
CA VAL A 263 -4.29 -16.65 3.34
C VAL A 263 -3.38 -17.14 4.46
N VAL A 264 -3.57 -18.38 4.94
CA VAL A 264 -2.77 -18.96 6.02
C VAL A 264 -1.31 -19.10 5.60
N ARG A 265 -1.03 -19.53 4.36
CA ARG A 265 0.35 -19.61 3.84
C ARG A 265 1.01 -18.24 3.74
N ALA A 266 0.30 -17.21 3.27
CA ALA A 266 0.83 -15.85 3.23
C ALA A 266 1.16 -15.31 4.65
N LEU A 267 0.38 -15.74 5.65
CA LEU A 267 0.51 -15.37 7.07
C LEU A 267 1.37 -16.33 7.90
N ALA A 268 2.11 -17.25 7.27
CA ALA A 268 3.04 -18.12 7.98
C ALA A 268 4.09 -17.27 8.73
N LYS A 269 4.44 -17.67 9.96
CA LYS A 269 5.35 -16.90 10.80
C LYS A 269 6.78 -16.93 10.24
N ASP A 270 7.25 -18.11 9.85
CA ASP A 270 8.51 -18.28 9.13
C ASP A 270 8.36 -17.79 7.68
N PRO A 271 9.16 -16.81 7.22
CA PRO A 271 9.19 -16.40 5.82
C PRO A 271 9.45 -17.57 4.83
N ALA A 272 10.17 -18.62 5.22
CA ALA A 272 10.43 -19.78 4.36
C ALA A 272 9.19 -20.62 4.04
N GLU A 273 8.16 -20.56 4.89
CA GLU A 273 6.90 -21.28 4.69
C GLU A 273 5.89 -20.50 3.82
N ARG A 274 6.17 -19.22 3.55
CA ARG A 274 5.32 -18.35 2.72
C ARG A 274 5.47 -18.68 1.23
N PHE A 275 4.75 -17.94 0.40
CA PHE A 275 5.04 -17.88 -1.03
C PHE A 275 6.43 -17.28 -1.26
N ALA A 276 7.19 -17.78 -2.23
CA ALA A 276 8.51 -17.25 -2.51
C ALA A 276 8.43 -15.87 -3.20
N THR A 277 7.38 -15.66 -3.99
CA THR A 277 7.15 -14.40 -4.72
C THR A 277 5.69 -13.97 -4.69
N MET A 278 5.45 -12.69 -4.96
CA MET A 278 4.10 -12.16 -5.16
C MET A 278 3.39 -12.76 -6.39
N ALA A 279 4.14 -13.23 -7.39
CA ALA A 279 3.56 -13.92 -8.55
C ALA A 279 2.92 -15.25 -8.13
N GLU A 280 3.60 -16.06 -7.30
CA GLU A 280 3.03 -17.32 -6.79
C GLU A 280 1.76 -17.10 -5.95
N LEU A 281 1.73 -16.03 -5.14
CA LEU A 281 0.52 -15.65 -4.40
C LEU A 281 -0.60 -15.24 -5.38
N ALA A 282 -0.29 -14.44 -6.40
CA ALA A 282 -1.27 -14.03 -7.40
C ALA A 282 -1.86 -15.24 -8.15
N GLU A 283 -1.03 -16.19 -8.58
CA GLU A 283 -1.46 -17.43 -9.25
C GLU A 283 -2.40 -18.26 -8.36
N ALA A 284 -2.06 -18.43 -7.09
CA ALA A 284 -2.92 -19.13 -6.14
C ALA A 284 -4.28 -18.45 -5.98
N LEU A 285 -4.31 -17.12 -5.92
CA LEU A 285 -5.54 -16.34 -5.82
C LEU A 285 -6.34 -16.30 -7.13
N GLU A 286 -5.69 -16.34 -8.29
CA GLU A 286 -6.35 -16.42 -9.59
C GLU A 286 -7.10 -17.74 -9.77
N ALA A 287 -6.55 -18.85 -9.28
CA ALA A 287 -7.26 -20.13 -9.23
C ALA A 287 -8.52 -20.06 -8.35
N VAL A 288 -8.46 -19.31 -7.24
CA VAL A 288 -9.63 -19.04 -6.38
C VAL A 288 -10.65 -18.15 -7.09
N ASP A 289 -10.21 -17.06 -7.73
CA ASP A 289 -11.08 -16.11 -8.46
C ASP A 289 -11.89 -16.84 -9.55
N ALA A 290 -11.22 -17.73 -10.30
CA ALA A 290 -11.85 -18.56 -11.32
C ALA A 290 -12.93 -19.50 -10.73
N ALA A 291 -12.68 -20.09 -9.56
CA ALA A 291 -13.64 -20.96 -8.89
C ALA A 291 -14.84 -20.20 -8.27
N LEU A 292 -14.62 -18.95 -7.85
CA LEU A 292 -15.68 -18.07 -7.33
C LEU A 292 -16.60 -17.53 -8.44
N GLY A 293 -16.18 -17.60 -9.72
CA GLY A 293 -16.94 -17.07 -10.85
C GLY A 293 -17.00 -15.54 -10.87
N GLY A 294 -16.08 -14.86 -10.19
CA GLY A 294 -16.03 -13.41 -10.06
C GLY A 294 -15.84 -12.72 -11.40
N ARG A 295 -16.72 -11.76 -11.72
CA ARG A 295 -16.58 -10.93 -12.94
C ARG A 295 -16.05 -9.55 -12.60
N ARG A 296 -15.23 -8.98 -13.49
CA ARG A 296 -14.64 -7.63 -13.30
C ARG A 296 -15.72 -6.57 -13.13
N GLU A 297 -16.86 -6.73 -13.81
CA GLU A 297 -18.01 -5.84 -13.71
C GLU A 297 -18.60 -5.78 -12.30
N GLU A 298 -18.56 -6.89 -11.55
CA GLU A 298 -19.08 -6.97 -10.19
C GLU A 298 -18.18 -6.21 -9.21
N VAL A 299 -16.86 -6.27 -9.42
CA VAL A 299 -15.86 -5.49 -8.68
C VAL A 299 -16.05 -4.00 -8.92
N THR A 300 -16.12 -3.58 -10.19
CA THR A 300 -16.35 -2.18 -10.56
C THR A 300 -17.70 -1.68 -10.04
N GLY A 301 -18.76 -2.49 -10.11
CA GLY A 301 -20.08 -2.15 -9.58
C GLY A 301 -20.06 -1.91 -8.08
N TYR A 302 -19.50 -2.85 -7.32
CA TYR A 302 -19.37 -2.73 -5.87
C TYR A 302 -18.58 -1.48 -5.45
N ILE A 303 -17.44 -1.23 -6.10
CA ILE A 303 -16.57 -0.08 -5.82
C ILE A 303 -17.31 1.22 -6.14
N ARG A 304 -17.98 1.30 -7.30
CA ARG A 304 -18.76 2.48 -7.68
C ARG A 304 -19.82 2.80 -6.65
N ASP A 305 -20.59 1.80 -6.21
CA ASP A 305 -21.65 1.98 -5.21
C ASP A 305 -21.08 2.40 -3.85
N ALA A 306 -19.99 1.77 -3.43
CA ALA A 306 -19.31 2.11 -2.18
C ALA A 306 -18.76 3.55 -2.20
N LEU A 307 -18.17 3.99 -3.31
CA LEU A 307 -17.65 5.35 -3.47
C LEU A 307 -18.77 6.39 -3.61
N ALA A 308 -19.84 6.09 -4.36
CA ALA A 308 -20.98 7.00 -4.54
C ALA A 308 -21.70 7.28 -3.21
N SER A 309 -21.88 6.24 -2.37
CA SER A 309 -22.48 6.37 -1.05
C SER A 309 -21.69 7.29 -0.09
N ARG A 310 -20.38 7.47 -0.36
CA ARG A 310 -19.50 8.35 0.41
C ARG A 310 -19.48 9.78 -0.13
N SER A 311 -19.49 9.97 -1.45
CA SER A 311 -19.61 11.30 -2.05
C SER A 311 -20.90 12.00 -1.63
N ALA A 312 -21.99 11.27 -1.43
CA ALA A 312 -23.26 11.81 -0.91
C ALA A 312 -23.21 12.22 0.58
N ARG A 313 -22.14 11.88 1.31
CA ARG A 313 -21.95 12.19 2.75
C ARG A 313 -20.91 13.29 3.01
N ARG A 314 -20.26 13.80 1.96
CA ARG A 314 -19.31 14.92 2.03
C ARG A 314 -19.95 16.17 1.43
#